data_AF-A0A9X2ZL82-F1
#
_entry.id   AF-A0A9X2ZL82-F1
#
_cell.length_a   1.000
_cell.length_b   1.000
_cell.length_c   1.000
_cell.angle_alpha   90.00
_cell.angle_beta   90.00
_cell.angle_gamma   90.00
#
_symmetry.space_group_name_H-M   'P 1'
#
loop_
_entity.id
_entity.type
_entity.pdbx_description
1 polymer ?
#
loop_
_entity_poly.entity_id
_entity_poly.type
_entity_poly.pdbx_seq_one_letter_code
_entity_poly.pdbx_strand_id
1 'polypeptide(L)'
;MTDDPSDSASSSRSWRRWVAAGLFLVFFVVVMREVVNPYRGQRFEKIPHGDHVHYVPRDRNPDVSVSRFPTQKPDADERITPDGQVVSRKEGDRAP
;
A
#
# COMPACT_ATOMS: atom_id res chain seq x y z
N MET A 1 41.11 39.37 -11.21
CA MET A 1 40.27 38.20 -10.90
C MET A 1 38.86 38.58 -11.32
N THR A 2 38.50 38.24 -12.54
CA THR A 2 37.19 38.53 -13.13
C THR A 2 36.36 37.26 -12.98
N ASP A 3 35.38 37.27 -12.08
CA ASP A 3 34.36 36.22 -12.01
C ASP A 3 33.53 36.28 -13.30
N ASP A 4 33.55 35.19 -14.07
CA ASP A 4 32.81 35.08 -15.32
C ASP A 4 31.32 34.86 -15.00
N PRO A 5 30.39 35.73 -15.44
CA PRO A 5 28.96 35.59 -15.17
C PRO A 5 28.38 34.30 -15.76
N SER A 6 29.08 33.67 -16.71
CA SER A 6 28.68 32.40 -17.33
C SER A 6 28.74 31.23 -16.35
N ASP A 7 29.71 31.22 -15.43
CA ASP A 7 29.90 30.13 -14.46
C ASP A 7 28.80 30.15 -13.37
N SER A 8 28.40 31.33 -12.94
CA SER A 8 27.34 31.51 -11.93
C SER A 8 25.94 31.20 -12.51
N ALA A 9 25.69 31.52 -13.79
CA ALA A 9 24.45 31.14 -14.48
C ALA A 9 24.36 29.62 -14.72
N SER A 10 25.45 28.95 -15.08
CA SER A 10 25.49 27.49 -15.26
C SER A 10 25.35 26.74 -13.93
N SER A 11 26.06 27.19 -12.89
CA SER A 11 26.00 26.64 -11.53
C SER A 11 24.61 26.77 -10.89
N SER A 12 23.96 27.93 -11.02
CA SER A 12 22.58 28.11 -10.50
C SER A 12 21.56 27.24 -11.23
N ARG A 13 21.72 27.02 -12.53
CA ARG A 13 20.85 26.13 -13.32
C ARG A 13 21.07 24.66 -12.97
N SER A 14 22.31 24.24 -12.74
CA SER A 14 22.62 22.86 -12.32
C SER A 14 22.16 22.58 -10.89
N TRP A 15 22.33 23.52 -9.96
CA TRP A 15 21.82 23.41 -8.58
C TRP A 15 20.30 23.25 -8.56
N ARG A 16 19.56 24.08 -9.31
CA ARG A 16 18.09 23.97 -9.41
C ARG A 16 17.64 22.62 -9.97
N ARG A 17 18.40 22.04 -10.90
CA ARG A 17 18.10 20.69 -11.45
C ARG A 17 18.27 19.61 -10.38
N TRP A 18 19.31 19.69 -9.56
CA TRP A 18 19.51 18.75 -8.46
C TRP A 18 18.45 18.89 -7.37
N VAL A 19 18.05 20.12 -7.02
CA VAL A 19 16.92 20.35 -6.11
C VAL A 19 15.64 19.74 -6.69
N ALA A 20 15.32 20.01 -7.96
CA ALA A 20 14.14 19.44 -8.61
C ALA A 20 14.19 17.90 -8.66
N ALA A 21 15.35 17.32 -8.96
CA ALA A 21 15.55 15.87 -8.96
C ALA A 21 15.36 15.26 -7.56
N GLY A 22 15.87 15.93 -6.51
CA GLY A 22 15.68 15.51 -5.12
C GLY A 22 14.20 15.56 -4.71
N LEU A 23 13.50 16.65 -5.04
CA LEU A 23 12.06 16.77 -4.80
C LEU A 23 11.27 15.69 -5.55
N PHE A 24 11.60 15.46 -6.82
CA PHE A 24 10.99 14.39 -7.60
C PHE A 24 11.24 13.01 -6.99
N LEU A 25 12.45 12.73 -6.53
CA LEU A 25 12.79 11.46 -5.90
C LEU A 25 11.99 11.23 -4.61
N VAL A 26 11.89 12.25 -3.75
CA VAL A 26 11.08 12.19 -2.52
C VAL A 26 9.61 11.94 -2.87
N PHE A 27 9.06 12.71 -3.81
CA PHE A 27 7.69 12.52 -4.28
C PHE A 27 7.46 11.10 -4.83
N PHE A 28 8.36 10.63 -5.69
CA PHE A 28 8.31 9.30 -6.29
C PHE A 28 8.30 8.19 -5.22
N VAL A 29 9.17 8.28 -4.20
CA VAL A 29 9.20 7.32 -3.09
C VAL A 29 7.89 7.31 -2.31
N VAL A 30 7.29 8.47 -2.06
CA VAL A 30 5.98 8.57 -1.38
C VAL A 30 4.90 7.88 -2.21
N VAL A 31 4.83 8.14 -3.51
CA VAL A 31 3.85 7.49 -4.40
C VAL A 31 4.07 5.97 -4.44
N MET A 32 5.32 5.51 -4.57
CA MET A 32 5.64 4.08 -4.59
C MET A 32 5.25 3.38 -3.28
N ARG A 33 5.31 4.06 -2.14
CA ARG A 33 4.90 3.50 -0.85
C ARG A 33 3.41 3.12 -0.82
N GLU A 34 2.56 3.90 -1.49
CA GLU A 34 1.12 3.61 -1.62
C GLU A 34 0.85 2.53 -2.67
N VAL A 35 1.58 2.54 -3.80
CA VAL A 35 1.41 1.55 -4.88
C VAL A 35 1.84 0.14 -4.44
N VAL A 36 2.95 0.03 -3.72
CA VAL A 36 3.49 -1.28 -3.29
C VAL A 36 2.70 -1.89 -2.13
N ASN A 37 2.05 -1.06 -1.29
CA ASN A 37 1.29 -1.55 -0.14
C ASN A 37 0.01 -0.71 0.09
N PRO A 38 -0.97 -0.78 -0.82
CA PRO A 38 -2.17 0.06 -0.78
C PRO A 38 -3.10 -0.27 0.39
N TYR A 39 -2.95 -1.44 1.00
CA TYR A 39 -3.77 -1.90 2.13
C TYR A 39 -3.02 -1.82 3.47
N ARG A 40 -1.95 -1.02 3.58
CA ARG A 40 -1.19 -0.85 4.82
C ARG A 40 -2.09 -0.39 5.97
N GLY A 41 -1.96 -1.00 7.14
CA GLY A 41 -2.81 -0.75 8.32
C GLY A 41 -4.24 -1.32 8.26
N GLN A 42 -4.71 -1.84 7.11
CA GLN A 42 -6.04 -2.45 7.00
C GLN A 42 -6.03 -3.91 7.49
N ARG A 43 -7.16 -4.39 8.04
CA ARG A 43 -7.33 -5.76 8.56
C ARG A 43 -7.45 -6.81 7.46
N PHE A 44 -7.87 -6.39 6.28
CA PHE A 44 -8.11 -7.22 5.11
C PHE A 44 -7.88 -6.38 3.84
N GLU A 45 -7.68 -7.05 2.73
CA GLU A 45 -7.52 -6.49 1.39
C GLU A 45 -8.82 -6.69 0.61
N LYS A 46 -9.07 -5.81 -0.37
CA LYS A 46 -10.20 -5.92 -1.29
C LYS A 46 -9.68 -6.49 -2.61
N ILE A 47 -10.05 -7.72 -2.94
CA ILE A 47 -9.59 -8.40 -4.16
C ILE A 47 -10.75 -8.50 -5.14
N PRO A 48 -10.74 -7.76 -6.27
CA PRO A 48 -11.67 -7.99 -7.37
C PRO A 48 -11.48 -9.39 -7.95
N HIS A 49 -12.56 -10.13 -8.12
CA HIS A 49 -12.55 -11.49 -8.66
C HIS A 49 -13.86 -11.73 -9.41
N GLY A 50 -13.78 -11.92 -10.72
CA GLY A 50 -14.96 -11.92 -11.57
C GLY A 50 -15.65 -10.54 -11.59
N ASP A 51 -16.93 -10.51 -11.24
CA ASP A 51 -17.78 -9.31 -11.23
C ASP A 51 -17.98 -8.68 -9.84
N HIS A 52 -17.33 -9.23 -8.81
CA HIS A 52 -17.46 -8.77 -7.43
C HIS A 52 -16.10 -8.68 -6.71
N VAL A 53 -16.13 -8.28 -5.44
CA VAL A 53 -14.95 -8.11 -4.60
C VAL A 53 -15.04 -9.04 -3.41
N HIS A 54 -13.93 -9.70 -3.08
CA HIS A 54 -13.77 -10.44 -1.82
C HIS A 54 -12.92 -9.66 -0.84
N TYR A 55 -13.23 -9.83 0.45
CA TYR A 55 -12.43 -9.32 1.56
C TYR A 55 -11.51 -10.42 2.06
N VAL A 56 -10.19 -10.24 1.91
CA VAL A 56 -9.20 -11.28 2.16
C VAL A 56 -8.26 -10.87 3.28
N PRO A 57 -8.09 -11.67 4.35
CA PRO A 57 -7.21 -11.32 5.44
C PRO A 57 -5.73 -11.44 5.01
N ARG A 58 -4.84 -10.73 5.71
CA ARG A 58 -3.40 -10.72 5.35
C ARG A 58 -2.71 -12.06 5.53
N ASP A 59 -3.20 -12.83 6.49
CA ASP A 59 -2.75 -14.17 6.86
C ASP A 59 -3.57 -15.26 6.14
N ARG A 60 -4.09 -14.98 4.94
CA ARG A 60 -4.84 -15.97 4.16
C ARG A 60 -4.02 -17.25 3.96
N ASN A 61 -4.71 -18.38 3.99
CA ASN A 61 -4.16 -19.63 3.49
C ASN A 61 -4.04 -19.55 1.96
N PRO A 62 -2.83 -19.63 1.37
CA PRO A 62 -2.65 -19.49 -0.07
C PRO A 62 -3.29 -20.64 -0.87
N ASP A 63 -3.52 -21.79 -0.25
CA ASP A 63 -4.15 -22.95 -0.87
C ASP A 63 -5.68 -22.81 -0.94
N VAL A 64 -6.24 -21.78 -0.30
CA VAL A 64 -7.67 -21.48 -0.32
C VAL A 64 -7.99 -20.51 -1.45
N SER A 65 -8.93 -20.90 -2.31
CA SER A 65 -9.40 -20.07 -3.42
C SER A 65 -10.00 -18.75 -2.94
N VAL A 66 -9.77 -17.66 -3.68
CA VAL A 66 -10.33 -16.32 -3.38
C VAL A 66 -11.86 -16.33 -3.28
N SER A 67 -12.53 -17.19 -4.07
CA SER A 67 -13.99 -17.35 -4.04
C SER A 67 -14.58 -17.77 -2.68
N ARG A 68 -13.76 -18.32 -1.77
CA ARG A 68 -14.20 -18.77 -0.43
C ARG A 68 -14.31 -17.63 0.58
N PHE A 69 -13.69 -16.48 0.30
CA PHE A 69 -13.69 -15.33 1.18
C PHE A 69 -15.01 -14.55 1.06
N PRO A 70 -15.45 -13.82 2.08
CA PRO A 70 -16.72 -13.11 2.04
C PRO A 70 -16.68 -11.95 1.04
N THR A 71 -17.82 -11.67 0.42
CA THR A 71 -18.05 -10.49 -0.43
C THR A 71 -18.70 -9.34 0.33
N GLN A 72 -19.05 -9.56 1.60
CA GLN A 72 -19.51 -8.54 2.53
C GLN A 72 -18.36 -8.15 3.46
N LYS A 73 -18.26 -6.84 3.72
CA LYS A 73 -17.25 -6.30 4.64
C LYS A 73 -17.55 -6.80 6.05
N PRO A 74 -16.58 -7.37 6.79
CA PRO A 74 -16.79 -7.77 8.18
C PRO A 74 -16.95 -6.54 9.07
N ASP A 75 -17.77 -6.69 10.11
CA ASP A 75 -18.02 -5.66 11.10
C ASP A 75 -16.77 -5.33 11.94
N ALA A 76 -16.89 -4.30 12.78
CA ALA A 76 -15.77 -3.82 13.58
C ALA A 76 -15.24 -4.91 14.55
N ASP A 77 -16.14 -5.68 15.13
CA ASP A 77 -15.91 -6.78 16.06
C ASP A 77 -15.76 -8.15 15.41
N GLU A 78 -15.76 -8.22 14.07
CA GLU A 78 -15.53 -9.44 13.30
C GLU A 78 -14.12 -9.51 12.70
N ARG A 79 -13.69 -10.74 12.40
CA ARG A 79 -12.47 -11.08 11.69
C ARG A 79 -12.77 -12.15 10.64
N ILE A 80 -12.05 -12.08 9.52
CA ILE A 80 -12.03 -13.13 8.50
C ILE A 80 -10.87 -14.08 8.84
N THR A 81 -11.14 -15.37 8.96
CA THR A 81 -10.11 -16.39 9.20
C THR A 81 -9.27 -16.63 7.94
N PRO A 82 -8.08 -17.25 8.07
CA PRO A 82 -7.26 -17.63 6.92
C PRO A 82 -7.98 -18.43 5.83
N ASP A 83 -9.02 -19.19 6.22
CA ASP A 83 -9.83 -20.04 5.33
C ASP A 83 -11.15 -19.40 4.86
N GLY A 84 -11.35 -18.11 5.15
CA GLY A 84 -12.46 -17.31 4.63
C GLY A 84 -13.74 -17.27 5.47
N GLN A 85 -13.72 -17.77 6.72
CA GLN A 85 -14.88 -17.68 7.60
C GLN A 85 -14.91 -16.34 8.32
N VAL A 86 -16.10 -15.76 8.52
CA VAL A 86 -16.27 -14.59 9.39
C VAL A 86 -16.57 -15.08 10.79
N VAL A 87 -15.75 -14.67 11.75
CA VAL A 87 -15.88 -15.03 13.16
C VAL A 87 -15.83 -13.78 14.03
N SER A 88 -16.36 -13.87 15.26
CA SER A 88 -16.15 -12.80 16.23
C SER A 88 -14.67 -12.67 16.55
N ARG A 89 -14.18 -11.43 16.76
CA ARG A 89 -12.77 -11.19 17.06
C ARG A 89 -12.34 -11.87 18.36
N LYS A 90 -13.21 -11.88 19.38
CA LYS A 90 -12.97 -12.58 20.65
C LYS A 90 -12.73 -14.09 20.47
N GLU A 91 -13.40 -14.69 19.50
CA GLU A 91 -13.24 -16.11 19.17
C GLU A 91 -11.97 -16.34 18.33
N GLY A 92 -11.71 -15.45 17.36
CA GLY A 92 -10.51 -15.50 16.53
C GLY A 92 -9.18 -15.31 17.28
N ASP A 93 -9.18 -14.55 18.38
CA ASP A 93 -7.99 -14.36 19.24
C ASP A 93 -7.74 -15.56 20.18
N ARG A 94 -8.73 -16.45 20.32
CA ARG A 94 -8.64 -17.68 21.13
C ARG A 94 -8.24 -18.91 20.32
N ALA A 95 -8.36 -18.83 19.00
CA ALA A 95 -7.91 -19.90 18.12
C ALA A 95 -6.36 -19.89 18.06
N PRO A 96 -5.71 -21.05 18.28
CA PRO A 96 -4.26 -21.18 18.35
C PRO A 96 -3.55 -20.89 17.01
#